data_AF-A0AAD1A9U7-F1
#
_entry.id   AF-A0AAD1A9U7-F1
#
_cell.length_a   1.000
_cell.length_b   1.000
_cell.length_c   1.000
_cell.angle_alpha   90.00
_cell.angle_beta   90.00
_cell.angle_gamma   90.00
#
_symmetry.space_group_name_H-M   'P 1'
#
loop_
_entity.id
_entity.type
_entity.pdbx_description
1 polymer ?
#
loop_
_entity_poly.entity_id
_entity_poly.type
_entity_poly.pdbx_seq_one_letter_code
_entity_poly.pdbx_strand_id
1 'polypeptide(L)'
;MSGLDIFAWIVLVVLAASTIFVIVFMAMLPGMVARRRNHPWADAVAVGGWVTLFLGFVLWPIVLIWAYVDVPSVPVRRSAEQEAAR
;
A
#
# COMPACT_ATOMS: atom_id res chain seq x y z
N MET A 1 -11.67 11.70 39.54
CA MET A 1 -10.85 12.03 38.36
C MET A 1 -10.44 13.48 38.52
N SER A 2 -9.16 13.75 38.72
CA SER A 2 -8.61 15.11 38.75
C SER A 2 -8.75 15.77 37.36
N GLY A 3 -8.69 17.10 37.28
CA GLY A 3 -8.68 17.80 35.99
C GLY A 3 -7.48 17.42 35.10
N LEU A 4 -6.36 17.04 35.73
CA LEU A 4 -5.18 16.52 35.03
C LEU A 4 -5.41 15.12 34.48
N ASP A 5 -6.19 14.27 35.16
CA ASP A 5 -6.51 12.92 34.68
C ASP A 5 -7.33 13.00 33.39
N ILE A 6 -8.30 13.91 33.33
CA ILE A 6 -9.13 14.14 32.13
C ILE A 6 -8.26 14.65 30.97
N PHE A 7 -7.36 15.60 31.24
CA PHE A 7 -6.43 16.11 30.25
C PHE A 7 -5.49 15.00 29.72
N ALA A 8 -4.94 14.17 30.61
CA ALA A 8 -4.08 13.05 30.23
C ALA A 8 -4.82 12.04 29.34
N TRP A 9 -6.09 11.73 29.64
CA TRP A 9 -6.92 10.86 28.81
C TRP A 9 -7.13 11.43 27.40
N ILE A 10 -7.41 12.73 27.28
CA ILE A 10 -7.56 13.38 25.97
C ILE A 10 -6.27 13.25 25.17
N VAL A 11 -5.13 13.59 25.76
CA VAL A 11 -3.82 13.49 25.10
C VAL A 11 -3.53 12.05 24.69
N LEU A 12 -3.80 11.08 25.57
CA LEU A 12 -3.58 9.66 25.29
C LEU A 12 -4.41 9.16 24.11
N VAL A 13 -5.69 9.55 24.04
CA VAL A 13 -6.59 9.19 22.93
C VAL A 13 -6.11 9.83 21.63
N VAL A 14 -5.74 11.11 21.65
CA VAL A 14 -5.21 11.80 20.46
C VAL A 14 -3.92 11.15 19.98
N LEU A 15 -3.01 10.83 20.92
CA LEU A 15 -1.75 10.16 20.61
C LEU A 15 -2.03 8.80 19.97
N ALA A 16 -2.86 7.96 20.60
CA ALA A 16 -3.21 6.64 20.07
C ALA A 16 -3.87 6.74 18.68
N ALA A 17 -4.82 7.65 18.49
CA ALA A 17 -5.48 7.87 17.21
C ALA A 17 -4.48 8.33 16.13
N SER A 18 -3.57 9.25 16.47
CA SER A 18 -2.54 9.73 15.55
C SER A 18 -1.56 8.62 15.14
N THR A 19 -1.17 7.75 16.09
CA THR A 19 -0.29 6.61 15.82
C THR A 19 -0.96 5.61 14.89
N ILE A 20 -2.22 5.26 15.14
CA ILE A 20 -2.99 4.35 14.28
C ILE A 20 -3.14 4.95 12.88
N PHE A 21 -3.44 6.25 12.79
CA PHE A 21 -3.57 6.95 11.52
C PHE A 21 -2.29 6.85 10.67
N VAL A 22 -1.12 7.10 11.28
CA VAL A 22 0.18 7.01 10.58
C VAL A 22 0.45 5.58 10.10
N ILE A 23 0.16 4.57 10.92
CA ILE A 23 0.33 3.15 10.57
C ILE A 23 -0.56 2.78 9.38
N VAL A 24 -1.85 3.11 9.42
CA VAL A 24 -2.79 2.84 8.33
C VAL A 24 -2.37 3.55 7.05
N PHE A 25 -1.99 4.82 7.15
CA PHE A 25 -1.52 5.59 6.00
C PHE A 25 -0.30 4.95 5.33
N MET A 26 0.67 4.49 6.15
CA MET A 26 1.86 3.81 5.67
C MET A 26 1.52 2.44 5.05
N ALA A 27 0.59 1.67 5.62
CA ALA A 27 0.15 0.40 5.03
C ALA A 27 -0.46 0.57 3.62
N MET A 28 -1.18 1.66 3.38
CA MET A 28 -1.90 1.89 2.13
C MET A 28 -1.00 2.40 0.99
N LEU A 29 0.14 3.01 1.30
CA LEU A 29 1.04 3.64 0.33
C LEU A 29 1.47 2.71 -0.84
N PRO A 30 1.96 1.47 -0.60
CA PRO A 30 2.43 0.57 -1.66
C PRO A 30 1.32 0.22 -2.65
N GLY A 31 0.12 -0.12 -2.15
CA GLY A 31 -1.04 -0.43 -2.98
C GLY A 31 -1.52 0.78 -3.79
N MET A 32 -1.43 1.99 -3.20
CA MET A 32 -1.80 3.22 -3.89
C MET A 32 -0.83 3.56 -5.02
N VAL A 33 0.47 3.35 -4.81
CA VAL A 33 1.51 3.51 -5.84
C VAL A 33 1.31 2.51 -6.97
N ALA A 34 1.06 1.23 -6.65
CA ALA A 34 0.81 0.19 -7.64
C ALA A 34 -0.41 0.48 -8.52
N ARG A 35 -1.52 0.95 -7.91
CA ARG A 35 -2.72 1.38 -8.66
C ARG A 35 -2.45 2.56 -9.57
N ARG A 36 -1.73 3.59 -9.10
CA ARG A 36 -1.38 4.76 -9.92
C ARG A 36 -0.49 4.42 -11.12
N ARG A 37 0.29 3.34 -11.03
CA ARG A 37 1.20 2.88 -12.08
C ARG A 37 0.62 1.79 -13.00
N ASN A 38 -0.65 1.44 -12.86
CA ASN A 38 -1.27 0.31 -13.59
C ASN A 38 -0.49 -1.02 -13.43
N HIS A 39 0.01 -1.29 -12.22
CA HIS A 39 0.69 -2.55 -11.94
C HIS A 39 -0.30 -3.73 -12.06
N PRO A 40 0.05 -4.84 -12.75
CA PRO A 40 -0.87 -5.95 -13.00
C PRO A 40 -1.35 -6.65 -11.72
N TRP A 41 -0.59 -6.54 -10.63
CA TRP A 41 -0.88 -7.17 -9.33
C TRP A 41 -1.08 -6.14 -8.21
N ALA A 42 -1.80 -5.04 -8.49
CA ALA A 42 -1.97 -3.95 -7.53
C ALA A 42 -2.61 -4.39 -6.19
N ASP A 43 -3.51 -5.37 -6.20
CA ASP A 43 -4.12 -5.90 -4.98
C ASP A 43 -3.14 -6.73 -4.14
N ALA A 44 -2.24 -7.48 -4.78
CA ALA A 44 -1.20 -8.23 -4.08
C ALA A 44 -0.21 -7.29 -3.39
N VAL A 45 0.16 -6.18 -4.04
CA VAL A 45 1.00 -5.13 -3.44
C VAL A 45 0.27 -4.47 -2.26
N ALA A 46 -1.03 -4.22 -2.38
CA ALA A 46 -1.82 -3.65 -1.30
C ALA A 46 -1.86 -4.57 -0.07
N VAL A 47 -2.18 -5.85 -0.26
CA VAL A 47 -2.17 -6.85 0.83
C VAL A 47 -0.76 -6.99 1.41
N GLY A 48 0.27 -7.02 0.56
CA GLY A 48 1.67 -7.05 0.99
C GLY A 48 2.03 -5.87 1.89
N GLY A 49 1.54 -4.66 1.59
CA GLY A 49 1.76 -3.46 2.41
C GLY A 49 1.16 -3.58 3.81
N TRP A 50 -0.03 -4.18 3.92
CA TRP A 50 -0.68 -4.44 5.22
C TRP A 50 0.02 -5.55 6.01
N VAL A 51 0.32 -6.67 5.36
CA VAL A 51 0.93 -7.84 6.01
C VAL A 51 2.35 -7.50 6.49
N THR A 52 3.17 -6.86 5.66
CA THR A 52 4.56 -6.56 6.02
C THR A 52 4.70 -5.49 7.10
N LEU A 53 3.74 -4.55 7.19
CA LEU A 53 3.71 -3.59 8.28
C LEU A 53 3.43 -4.27 9.63
N PHE A 54 2.57 -5.29 9.64
CA PHE A 54 2.22 -6.03 10.85
C PHE A 54 3.28 -7.08 11.24
N LEU A 55 3.94 -7.71 10.25
CA LEU A 55 4.85 -8.84 10.46
C LEU A 55 6.31 -8.46 10.73
N GLY A 56 6.69 -7.19 10.56
CA GLY A 56 8.06 -6.81 10.87
C GLY A 56 8.54 -5.43 10.47
N PHE A 57 7.73 -4.59 9.80
CA PHE A 57 8.07 -3.24 9.32
C PHE A 57 9.21 -3.18 8.29
N VAL A 58 10.29 -3.93 8.49
CA VAL A 58 11.46 -4.10 7.63
C VAL A 58 11.09 -4.60 6.23
N LEU A 59 10.05 -5.43 6.09
CA LEU A 59 9.62 -5.95 4.79
C LEU A 59 8.74 -4.97 4.00
N TRP A 60 8.23 -3.91 4.65
CA TRP A 60 7.40 -2.90 4.00
C TRP A 60 8.09 -2.17 2.84
N PRO A 61 9.34 -1.67 2.97
CA PRO A 61 10.03 -1.03 1.85
C PRO A 61 10.27 -1.99 0.68
N ILE A 62 10.37 -3.29 0.91
CA ILE A 62 10.51 -4.29 -0.17
C ILE A 62 9.24 -4.35 -1.01
N VAL A 63 8.06 -4.36 -0.37
CA VAL A 63 6.78 -4.32 -1.09
C VAL A 63 6.59 -3.00 -1.80
N LEU A 64 7.04 -1.89 -1.20
CA LEU A 64 7.05 -0.61 -1.86
C LEU A 64 7.93 -0.62 -3.11
N ILE A 65 9.16 -1.13 -3.02
CA ILE A 65 10.06 -1.29 -4.18
C ILE A 65 9.39 -2.15 -5.25
N TRP A 66 8.71 -3.23 -4.88
CA TRP A 66 7.96 -4.07 -5.81
C TRP A 66 6.84 -3.31 -6.53
N ALA A 67 6.19 -2.33 -5.87
CA ALA A 67 5.23 -1.43 -6.50
C ALA A 67 5.86 -0.53 -7.60
N TYR A 68 7.19 -0.33 -7.58
CA TYR A 68 7.94 0.41 -8.59
C TYR A 68 8.55 -0.48 -9.67
N VAL A 69 8.55 -1.80 -9.50
CA VAL A 69 9.06 -2.72 -10.53
C VAL A 69 8.06 -2.78 -11.67
N ASP A 70 8.49 -2.34 -12.85
CA ASP A 70 7.66 -2.41 -14.06
C ASP A 70 7.57 -3.87 -14.53
N VAL A 71 6.36 -4.41 -14.55
CA VAL A 71 6.08 -5.70 -15.17
C VAL A 71 5.81 -5.45 -16.65
N PRO A 72 6.51 -6.12 -17.59
CA PRO A 72 6.29 -5.91 -19.02
C PRO A 72 4.82 -6.19 -19.36
N SER A 73 4.08 -5.16 -19.76
CA SER A 73 2.75 -5.33 -20.35
C SER A 73 2.93 -6.07 -21.68
N VAL A 74 2.30 -7.23 -21.81
CA VAL A 74 2.33 -7.99 -23.07
C VAL A 74 1.79 -7.08 -24.18
N PRO A 75 2.58 -6.77 -25.24
CA PRO A 75 2.11 -5.91 -26.30
C PRO A 75 0.87 -6.54 -26.95
N VAL A 76 -0.27 -5.84 -26.90
CA VAL A 76 -1.50 -6.18 -27.63
C VAL A 76 -1.26 -5.87 -29.12
N ARG A 77 -0.32 -6.58 -29.75
CA ARG A 77 0.05 -6.40 -31.16
C ARG A 77 -0.08 -7.67 -31.99
N ARG A 78 -0.51 -8.79 -31.40
CA ARG A 78 -0.57 -10.07 -32.12
C ARG A 78 -1.94 -10.41 -32.69
N SER A 79 -3.04 -9.83 -32.20
CA SER A 79 -4.39 -10.14 -32.71
C SER A 79 -4.68 -9.50 -34.07
N ALA A 80 -4.33 -8.23 -34.28
CA ALA A 80 -4.60 -7.53 -35.54
C ALA A 80 -3.74 -8.03 -36.73
N GLU A 81 -2.48 -8.42 -36.47
CA GLU A 81 -1.59 -9.00 -37.50
C GLU A 81 -2.00 -10.44 -37.86
N GLN A 82 -2.57 -11.21 -36.92
CA GLN A 82 -3.07 -12.57 -37.18
C GLN A 82 -4.40 -12.59 -37.92
N GLU A 83 -5.22 -11.56 -37.76
CA GLU A 83 -6.51 -11.42 -38.45
C GLU A 83 -6.36 -10.82 -39.86
N ALA A 84 -5.34 -9.97 -40.08
CA ALA A 84 -4.98 -9.47 -41.40
C ALA A 84 -4.23 -10.51 -42.27
N ALA A 85 -3.70 -11.58 -41.66
CA ALA A 85 -2.98 -12.65 -42.34
C ALA A 85 -3.84 -13.91 -42.61
N ARG A 86 -5.13 -13.88 -42.30
CA ARG A 86 -6.13 -14.90 -42.65
C ARG A 86 -7.00 -14.42 -43.79
#